data_AF-A0A6G8Q5J0-F1
#
_entry.id   AF-A0A6G8Q5J0-F1
#
_cell.length_a   1.000
_cell.length_b   1.000
_cell.length_c   1.000
_cell.angle_alpha   90.00
_cell.angle_beta   90.00
_cell.angle_gamma   90.00
#
_symmetry.space_group_name_H-M   'P 1'
#
loop_
_entity.id
_entity.type
_entity.pdbx_description
1 polymer ?
#
loop_
_entity_poly.entity_id
_entity_poly.type
_entity_poly.pdbx_seq_one_letter_code
_entity_poly.pdbx_strand_id
1 'polypeptide(L)'
;MRSVGDSSRVPAVGTLSRRGFIRRLALAGAGTTALGVVGGGPSRAHTGDPEHGGYQDAVTHLALDELKIFTSWLRGARGYIGEVGFPQNTTRSREEFAPDEERWARLGEAWYSHADAKGLWVTAQECSERYNDTHDGGYFASLWMSVGEGAGGPNPIAVAKPGYQAALVKRHLDVPGAWRGVNFSGGQRWEEGTHSNRAPGVYGEDYWYPTVNPTPSDPAVNGGMNSFGYLRSEGVGIVRIGFRWERLQPVLGGGLKTAELARLKRSVRNAGAAGLKVVLDCHNYGGYWTAAIGGHDGTGKQALNSPRCTVGHFRDLWKRLSAQFGSDPTVIVYDLMNEPNGKKGIVPARGKTQGQTWEAITRSVVSDIRGRGDRTTIAVTTYRASVDECVDHHPNGPWIPTSIPNVRYTAHQYFDYYSGSGTGGGNYVRSYEDENAHYAAKGY
;
A
#
# COMPACT_ATOMS: atom_id res chain seq x y z
N MET A 1 37.46 8.39 42.20
CA MET A 1 36.69 9.65 42.19
C MET A 1 36.90 10.32 40.83
N ARG A 2 35.90 10.24 39.93
CA ARG A 2 35.91 10.90 38.62
C ARG A 2 35.00 12.12 38.71
N SER A 3 35.51 13.28 38.29
CA SER A 3 34.78 14.54 38.20
C SER A 3 34.41 14.80 36.73
N VAL A 4 33.10 14.87 36.50
CA VAL A 4 32.31 15.75 35.61
C VAL A 4 32.93 16.17 34.26
N GLY A 5 32.32 15.69 33.17
CA GLY A 5 32.43 16.25 31.82
C GLY A 5 31.10 16.85 31.40
N ASP A 6 31.13 18.13 31.07
CA ASP A 6 30.03 18.94 30.55
C ASP A 6 29.72 18.62 29.08
N SER A 7 28.49 18.93 28.75
CA SER A 7 27.68 18.70 27.57
C SER A 7 28.08 19.49 26.30
N SER A 8 27.48 19.04 25.18
CA SER A 8 27.25 19.73 23.91
C SER A 8 28.28 19.55 22.76
N ARG A 9 27.87 18.76 21.74
CA ARG A 9 27.76 19.15 20.32
C ARG A 9 27.54 17.93 19.43
N VAL A 10 26.30 17.75 18.97
CA VAL A 10 25.96 16.91 17.81
C VAL A 10 26.27 17.75 16.55
N PRO A 11 26.95 17.23 15.51
CA PRO A 11 27.20 18.01 14.30
C PRO A 11 25.90 18.14 13.49
N ALA A 12 25.59 19.38 13.07
CA ALA A 12 24.50 19.68 12.16
C ALA A 12 24.72 19.04 10.77
N VAL A 13 23.72 18.33 10.27
CA VAL A 13 23.66 17.88 8.88
C VAL A 13 23.32 19.09 8.02
N GLY A 14 24.32 19.63 7.31
CA GLY A 14 24.14 20.77 6.42
C GLY A 14 23.33 20.42 5.17
N THR A 15 22.31 21.23 4.88
CA THR A 15 21.58 21.26 3.61
C THR A 15 22.55 21.58 2.45
N LEU A 16 22.64 20.67 1.48
CA LEU A 16 23.46 20.87 0.28
C LEU A 16 22.78 21.87 -0.66
N SER A 17 23.48 22.95 -1.03
CA SER A 17 22.98 23.89 -2.03
C SER A 17 22.99 23.29 -3.44
N ARG A 18 22.10 23.79 -4.32
CA ARG A 18 21.93 23.40 -5.74
C ARG A 18 23.25 23.33 -6.54
N ARG A 19 24.26 24.16 -6.18
CA ARG A 19 25.61 24.12 -6.79
C ARG A 19 26.52 23.01 -6.24
N GLY A 20 26.29 22.56 -5.01
CA GLY A 20 27.00 21.43 -4.39
C GLY A 20 26.59 20.08 -4.97
N PHE A 21 25.33 19.95 -5.42
CA PHE A 21 24.81 18.75 -6.07
C PHE A 21 25.36 18.55 -7.50
N ILE A 22 25.36 19.62 -8.32
CA ILE A 22 25.86 19.57 -9.71
C ILE A 22 27.36 19.22 -9.78
N ARG A 23 28.18 19.72 -8.83
CA ARG A 23 29.61 19.37 -8.77
C ARG A 23 29.88 17.91 -8.41
N ARG A 24 28.99 17.25 -7.65
CA ARG A 24 29.16 15.83 -7.29
C ARG A 24 28.73 14.88 -8.42
N LEU A 25 27.74 15.27 -9.24
CA LEU A 25 27.39 14.56 -10.48
C LEU A 25 28.54 14.57 -11.51
N ALA A 26 29.23 15.70 -11.64
CA ALA A 26 30.40 15.80 -12.53
C ALA A 26 31.61 14.97 -12.06
N LEU A 27 31.76 14.75 -10.74
CA LEU A 27 32.83 13.93 -10.16
C LEU A 27 32.50 12.42 -10.18
N ALA A 28 31.22 12.04 -10.11
CA ALA A 28 30.80 10.64 -10.25
C ALA A 28 30.95 10.12 -11.70
N GLY A 29 30.97 11.01 -12.69
CA GLY A 29 31.14 10.67 -14.11
C GLY A 29 32.58 10.41 -14.57
N ALA A 30 33.60 10.65 -13.73
CA ALA A 30 35.00 10.66 -14.18
C ALA A 30 35.95 9.70 -13.42
N GLY A 31 35.46 8.83 -12.54
CA GLY A 31 36.37 8.03 -11.70
C GLY A 31 35.79 6.74 -11.14
N THR A 32 35.55 5.75 -11.99
CA THR A 32 35.61 4.32 -11.60
C THR A 32 35.85 3.47 -12.84
N THR A 33 37.12 3.34 -13.22
CA THR A 33 37.62 2.18 -13.95
C THR A 33 37.84 1.02 -12.96
N ALA A 34 37.33 -0.16 -13.34
CA ALA A 34 37.57 -1.47 -12.74
C ALA A 34 37.07 -1.73 -11.29
N LEU A 35 35.92 -2.41 -11.17
CA LEU A 35 35.73 -3.66 -10.40
C LEU A 35 34.23 -4.04 -10.33
N GLY A 36 33.90 -5.25 -10.82
CA GLY A 36 32.70 -6.01 -10.42
C GLY A 36 31.38 -5.66 -11.12
N VAL A 37 31.09 -6.35 -12.22
CA VAL A 37 29.73 -6.42 -12.80
C VAL A 37 28.79 -7.06 -11.78
N VAL A 38 27.95 -6.26 -11.13
CA VAL A 38 26.72 -6.73 -10.49
C VAL A 38 25.59 -6.38 -11.46
N GLY A 39 24.98 -7.41 -12.03
CA GLY A 39 24.05 -7.30 -13.15
C GLY A 39 22.89 -6.34 -12.87
N GLY A 40 22.92 -5.20 -13.55
CA GLY A 40 21.69 -4.50 -13.88
C GLY A 40 20.89 -5.38 -14.82
N GLY A 41 19.62 -5.63 -14.49
CA GLY A 41 18.68 -6.20 -15.45
C GLY A 41 18.67 -5.35 -16.72
N PRO A 42 18.35 -5.94 -17.90
CA PRO A 42 18.35 -5.20 -19.15
C PRO A 42 17.42 -3.99 -19.00
N SER A 43 17.99 -2.80 -19.17
CA SER A 43 17.25 -1.58 -19.46
C SER A 43 16.34 -1.88 -20.65
N ARG A 44 15.02 -1.98 -20.39
CA ARG A 44 14.01 -2.11 -21.45
C ARG A 44 14.04 -0.81 -22.24
N ALA A 45 14.79 -0.79 -23.34
CA ALA A 45 14.72 0.30 -24.29
C ALA A 45 13.35 0.25 -24.98
N HIS A 46 12.52 1.28 -24.83
CA HIS A 46 11.27 1.39 -25.55
C HIS A 46 11.24 2.64 -26.43
N THR A 47 11.68 2.44 -27.68
CA THR A 47 11.33 3.29 -28.81
C THR A 47 10.00 2.79 -29.40
N GLY A 48 8.93 3.59 -29.34
CA GLY A 48 7.93 3.63 -30.43
C GLY A 48 6.60 2.86 -30.30
N ASP A 49 5.89 2.88 -29.17
CA ASP A 49 4.44 2.60 -29.20
C ASP A 49 3.67 3.85 -29.66
N PRO A 50 2.88 3.79 -30.75
CA PRO A 50 2.05 4.91 -31.18
C PRO A 50 0.86 5.19 -30.23
N GLU A 51 0.55 4.32 -29.26
CA GLU A 51 -0.52 4.53 -28.27
C GLU A 51 -0.10 5.36 -27.04
N HIS A 52 1.15 5.84 -26.94
CA HIS A 52 1.65 6.62 -25.79
C HIS A 52 1.03 8.03 -25.61
N GLY A 53 -0.15 8.30 -26.17
CA GLY A 53 -0.96 9.50 -25.89
C GLY A 53 -0.35 10.87 -26.25
N GLY A 54 0.84 10.92 -26.86
CA GLY A 54 1.53 12.19 -27.15
C GLY A 54 2.03 12.93 -25.91
N TYR A 55 2.22 12.23 -24.77
CA TYR A 55 2.82 12.84 -23.58
C TYR A 55 4.29 13.19 -23.86
N GLN A 56 4.79 14.24 -23.21
CA GLN A 56 6.14 14.77 -23.50
C GLN A 56 7.18 14.37 -22.47
N ASP A 57 6.77 13.83 -21.32
CA ASP A 57 7.63 13.60 -20.17
C ASP A 57 7.78 12.11 -19.84
N ALA A 58 9.01 11.74 -19.50
CA ALA A 58 9.50 10.38 -19.30
C ALA A 58 8.82 9.67 -18.12
N VAL A 59 8.51 10.40 -17.03
CA VAL A 59 7.87 9.80 -15.84
C VAL A 59 6.42 9.40 -16.12
N THR A 60 5.68 10.19 -16.91
CA THR A 60 4.33 9.80 -17.35
C THR A 60 4.38 8.61 -18.29
N HIS A 61 5.33 8.57 -19.23
CA HIS A 61 5.51 7.41 -20.12
C HIS A 61 5.75 6.12 -19.34
N LEU A 62 6.72 6.13 -18.43
CA LEU A 62 7.01 4.98 -17.58
C LEU A 62 5.76 4.50 -16.85
N ALA A 63 5.04 5.40 -16.17
CA ALA A 63 3.88 5.02 -15.37
C ALA A 63 2.78 4.34 -16.22
N LEU A 64 2.55 4.83 -17.43
CA LEU A 64 1.55 4.25 -18.34
C LEU A 64 2.02 2.93 -18.95
N ASP A 65 3.29 2.77 -19.28
CA ASP A 65 3.87 1.53 -19.79
C ASP A 65 3.83 0.41 -18.74
N GLU A 66 4.17 0.73 -17.50
CA GLU A 66 4.07 -0.17 -16.36
C GLU A 66 2.61 -0.62 -16.12
N LEU A 67 1.65 0.30 -16.20
CA LEU A 67 0.22 -0.04 -16.13
C LEU A 67 -0.21 -0.91 -17.33
N LYS A 68 0.31 -0.63 -18.53
CA LYS A 68 0.06 -1.42 -19.75
C LYS A 68 0.57 -2.85 -19.61
N ILE A 69 1.73 -3.05 -18.98
CA ILE A 69 2.28 -4.38 -18.67
C ILE A 69 1.26 -5.18 -17.84
N PHE A 70 0.77 -4.63 -16.73
CA PHE A 70 -0.20 -5.33 -15.89
C PHE A 70 -1.52 -5.61 -16.61
N THR A 71 -2.08 -4.60 -17.28
CA THR A 71 -3.38 -4.74 -17.96
C THR A 71 -3.33 -5.71 -19.13
N SER A 72 -2.19 -5.79 -19.83
CA SER A 72 -1.95 -6.80 -20.86
C SER A 72 -1.74 -8.19 -20.28
N TRP A 73 -0.99 -8.30 -19.16
CA TRP A 73 -0.76 -9.55 -18.45
C TRP A 73 -2.05 -10.21 -17.98
N LEU A 74 -3.07 -9.42 -17.60
CA LEU A 74 -4.37 -9.94 -17.14
C LEU A 74 -5.09 -10.84 -18.15
N ARG A 75 -4.87 -10.71 -19.47
CA ARG A 75 -5.45 -11.62 -20.50
C ARG A 75 -6.96 -11.92 -20.32
N GLY A 76 -7.75 -10.90 -19.97
CA GLY A 76 -9.19 -11.01 -19.71
C GLY A 76 -9.60 -11.35 -18.26
N ALA A 77 -8.64 -11.65 -17.38
CA ALA A 77 -8.87 -11.65 -15.94
C ALA A 77 -9.18 -10.23 -15.44
N ARG A 78 -9.85 -10.15 -14.29
CA ARG A 78 -10.21 -8.86 -13.67
C ARG A 78 -9.05 -8.32 -12.85
N GLY A 79 -8.72 -7.04 -13.02
CA GLY A 79 -7.68 -6.36 -12.25
C GLY A 79 -8.22 -5.51 -11.11
N TYR A 80 -7.32 -5.19 -10.19
CA TYR A 80 -7.50 -4.29 -9.06
C TYR A 80 -6.15 -3.62 -8.77
N ILE A 81 -6.11 -2.31 -8.62
CA ILE A 81 -4.95 -1.59 -8.10
C ILE A 81 -5.19 -1.33 -6.62
N GLY A 82 -4.49 -2.07 -5.76
CA GLY A 82 -4.66 -2.02 -4.31
C GLY A 82 -4.11 -0.73 -3.70
N GLU A 83 -3.08 -0.16 -4.30
CA GLU A 83 -2.45 1.08 -3.84
C GLU A 83 -1.92 1.86 -5.05
N VAL A 84 -2.29 3.14 -5.10
CA VAL A 84 -1.74 4.14 -6.01
C VAL A 84 -1.86 5.51 -5.37
N GLY A 85 -0.85 6.34 -5.47
CA GLY A 85 -0.90 7.70 -4.93
C GLY A 85 0.27 8.50 -5.42
N PHE A 86 0.13 9.83 -5.45
CA PHE A 86 1.16 10.77 -5.86
C PHE A 86 1.23 11.93 -4.86
N PRO A 87 2.33 12.69 -4.77
CA PRO A 87 2.52 13.60 -3.66
C PRO A 87 1.71 14.87 -3.86
N GLN A 88 1.28 15.46 -2.76
CA GLN A 88 0.95 16.88 -2.66
C GLN A 88 2.10 17.60 -1.97
N ASN A 89 2.47 18.78 -2.46
CA ASN A 89 3.63 19.52 -1.93
C ASN A 89 3.20 20.69 -1.02
N THR A 90 1.97 20.64 -0.51
CA THR A 90 1.42 21.63 0.41
C THR A 90 1.77 21.36 1.87
N THR A 91 2.45 20.25 2.17
CA THR A 91 2.91 19.90 3.52
C THR A 91 4.33 20.40 3.77
N ARG A 92 4.67 20.82 4.99
CA ARG A 92 6.02 21.32 5.36
C ARG A 92 7.17 20.43 4.90
N SER A 93 7.00 19.10 4.94
CA SER A 93 8.00 18.11 4.51
C SER A 93 8.31 18.14 3.00
N ARG A 94 7.49 18.83 2.21
CA ARG A 94 7.59 18.93 0.75
C ARG A 94 7.39 20.35 0.21
N GLU A 95 7.32 21.34 1.08
CA GLU A 95 7.09 22.75 0.72
C GLU A 95 8.15 23.26 -0.27
N GLU A 96 9.38 22.75 -0.20
CA GLU A 96 10.47 23.08 -1.14
C GLU A 96 10.19 22.67 -2.59
N PHE A 97 9.28 21.72 -2.81
CA PHE A 97 8.89 21.26 -4.13
C PHE A 97 7.66 22.00 -4.66
N ALA A 98 6.98 22.84 -3.87
CA ALA A 98 5.81 23.56 -4.36
C ALA A 98 6.18 24.64 -5.41
N PRO A 99 5.34 24.89 -6.44
CA PRO A 99 4.16 24.13 -6.84
C PRO A 99 4.52 23.04 -7.86
N ASP A 100 4.45 21.77 -7.46
CA ASP A 100 4.79 20.64 -8.33
C ASP A 100 3.73 19.52 -8.30
N GLU A 101 2.83 19.57 -7.32
CA GLU A 101 1.61 18.77 -7.22
C GLU A 101 0.72 18.84 -8.47
N GLU A 102 0.74 19.95 -9.21
CA GLU A 102 0.03 20.09 -10.50
C GLU A 102 0.59 19.16 -11.58
N ARG A 103 1.91 18.95 -11.60
CA ARG A 103 2.57 18.05 -12.57
C ARG A 103 2.23 16.61 -12.23
N TRP A 104 2.33 16.25 -10.95
CA TRP A 104 1.89 14.96 -10.44
C TRP A 104 0.42 14.68 -10.73
N ALA A 105 -0.47 15.67 -10.58
CA ALA A 105 -1.88 15.51 -10.91
C ALA A 105 -2.14 15.31 -12.40
N ARG A 106 -1.36 15.92 -13.31
CA ARG A 106 -1.49 15.63 -14.75
C ARG A 106 -1.13 14.19 -15.09
N LEU A 107 -0.06 13.67 -14.50
CA LEU A 107 0.30 12.25 -14.60
C LEU A 107 -0.83 11.38 -14.02
N GLY A 108 -1.31 11.72 -12.82
CA GLY A 108 -2.43 11.03 -12.17
C GLY A 108 -3.68 10.96 -13.05
N GLU A 109 -4.07 12.04 -13.71
CA GLU A 109 -5.25 12.10 -14.59
C GLU A 109 -5.08 11.16 -15.78
N ALA A 110 -3.90 11.18 -16.41
CA ALA A 110 -3.57 10.26 -17.49
C ALA A 110 -3.66 8.80 -17.01
N TRP A 111 -3.06 8.50 -15.86
CA TRP A 111 -3.05 7.16 -15.28
C TRP A 111 -4.46 6.66 -14.95
N TYR A 112 -5.28 7.46 -14.27
CA TYR A 112 -6.64 7.09 -13.91
C TYR A 112 -7.51 6.90 -15.14
N SER A 113 -7.37 7.74 -16.16
CA SER A 113 -8.08 7.57 -17.45
C SER A 113 -7.77 6.22 -18.11
N HIS A 114 -6.50 5.78 -18.07
CA HIS A 114 -6.11 4.47 -18.59
C HIS A 114 -6.64 3.32 -17.72
N ALA A 115 -6.61 3.47 -16.39
CA ALA A 115 -7.17 2.48 -15.47
C ALA A 115 -8.69 2.32 -15.63
N ASP A 116 -9.41 3.43 -15.85
CA ASP A 116 -10.85 3.48 -16.11
C ASP A 116 -11.19 2.77 -17.43
N ALA A 117 -10.47 3.07 -18.50
CA ALA A 117 -10.65 2.42 -19.80
C ALA A 117 -10.44 0.90 -19.77
N LYS A 118 -9.69 0.39 -18.78
CA LYS A 118 -9.46 -1.04 -18.55
C LYS A 118 -10.39 -1.65 -17.49
N GLY A 119 -11.30 -0.86 -16.91
CA GLY A 119 -12.26 -1.32 -15.89
C GLY A 119 -11.59 -1.85 -14.63
N LEU A 120 -10.38 -1.37 -14.31
CA LEU A 120 -9.68 -1.75 -13.09
C LEU A 120 -10.46 -1.26 -11.88
N TRP A 121 -10.48 -2.02 -10.79
CA TRP A 121 -10.81 -1.43 -9.47
C TRP A 121 -9.58 -0.67 -8.97
N VAL A 122 -9.75 0.38 -8.17
CA VAL A 122 -8.64 1.18 -7.65
C VAL A 122 -8.92 1.64 -6.23
N THR A 123 -7.97 1.44 -5.32
CA THR A 123 -7.91 2.13 -4.03
C THR A 123 -6.64 2.96 -3.94
N ALA A 124 -6.81 4.25 -3.68
CA ALA A 124 -5.70 5.17 -3.57
C ALA A 124 -4.98 5.08 -2.21
N GLN A 125 -3.71 5.43 -2.17
CA GLN A 125 -2.83 5.42 -1.00
C GLN A 125 -2.70 6.83 -0.44
N GLU A 126 -3.52 7.34 0.48
CA GLU A 126 -4.33 6.68 1.49
C GLU A 126 -5.18 7.75 2.24
N CYS A 127 -5.87 7.36 3.30
CA CYS A 127 -6.36 8.24 4.35
C CYS A 127 -6.07 7.63 5.73
N SER A 128 -5.91 8.47 6.74
CA SER A 128 -5.74 8.02 8.13
C SER A 128 -6.30 9.05 9.10
N GLU A 129 -6.86 8.56 10.19
CA GLU A 129 -7.29 9.37 11.34
C GLU A 129 -6.10 9.96 12.12
N ARG A 130 -4.93 9.34 12.04
CA ARG A 130 -3.73 9.75 12.77
C ARG A 130 -2.50 9.55 11.89
N TYR A 131 -1.82 10.63 11.54
CA TYR A 131 -0.46 10.56 11.01
C TYR A 131 0.38 11.57 11.79
N ASN A 132 1.42 11.09 12.47
CA ASN A 132 2.10 11.82 13.54
C ASN A 132 3.17 12.83 13.09
N ASP A 133 3.31 13.14 11.81
CA ASP A 133 4.45 13.99 11.39
C ASP A 133 4.22 14.87 10.16
N THR A 134 2.99 15.34 9.96
CA THR A 134 2.78 16.55 9.17
C THR A 134 1.95 17.51 9.98
N HIS A 135 2.36 18.77 10.05
CA HIS A 135 1.56 19.84 10.67
C HIS A 135 0.15 19.96 10.03
N ASP A 136 -0.08 19.26 8.91
CA ASP A 136 -1.32 19.24 8.13
C ASP A 136 -2.12 17.92 8.21
N GLY A 137 -1.70 16.94 9.03
CA GLY A 137 -2.53 15.76 9.37
C GLY A 137 -2.65 14.65 8.31
N GLY A 138 -1.56 14.29 7.64
CA GLY A 138 -1.55 13.18 6.67
C GLY A 138 -0.18 12.86 6.06
N TYR A 139 -0.05 11.69 5.43
CA TYR A 139 1.08 11.39 4.55
C TYR A 139 1.03 12.31 3.32
N PHE A 140 2.16 12.67 2.71
CA PHE A 140 2.14 13.58 1.55
C PHE A 140 1.45 12.97 0.32
N ALA A 141 1.26 11.65 0.26
CA ALA A 141 0.39 11.02 -0.73
C ALA A 141 -1.06 10.80 -0.23
N SER A 142 -1.43 11.23 0.98
CA SER A 142 -2.81 11.09 1.46
C SER A 142 -3.81 11.90 0.63
N LEU A 143 -4.90 11.24 0.23
CA LEU A 143 -5.98 11.85 -0.54
C LEU A 143 -6.99 12.58 0.33
N TRP A 144 -7.28 12.03 1.51
CA TRP A 144 -8.12 12.68 2.51
C TRP A 144 -7.38 12.66 3.84
N MET A 145 -7.27 13.83 4.46
CA MET A 145 -6.41 14.08 5.61
C MET A 145 -7.23 14.23 6.88
N SER A 146 -6.60 13.89 8.01
CA SER A 146 -7.14 14.23 9.31
C SER A 146 -7.09 15.74 9.53
N VAL A 147 -7.88 16.24 10.48
CA VAL A 147 -7.57 17.55 11.07
C VAL A 147 -6.26 17.40 11.87
N GLY A 148 -5.23 18.18 11.54
CA GLY A 148 -3.91 18.08 12.19
C GLY A 148 -3.95 18.42 13.68
N GLU A 149 -2.98 17.96 14.47
CA GLU A 149 -2.71 18.46 15.82
C GLU A 149 -2.03 19.85 15.74
N GLY A 150 -2.58 20.89 16.39
CA GLY A 150 -1.97 22.22 16.27
C GLY A 150 -2.65 23.42 16.95
N ALA A 151 -3.75 23.26 17.70
CA ALA A 151 -4.46 24.39 18.34
C ALA A 151 -4.39 24.40 19.88
N GLY A 152 -3.48 23.62 20.48
CA GLY A 152 -3.30 23.61 21.95
C GLY A 152 -4.45 22.96 22.74
N GLY A 153 -5.28 22.14 22.09
CA GLY A 153 -6.33 21.33 22.72
C GLY A 153 -6.39 19.91 22.12
N PRO A 154 -7.21 18.98 22.68
CA PRO A 154 -7.40 17.65 22.12
C PRO A 154 -8.09 17.78 20.76
N ASN A 155 -7.33 17.71 19.67
CA ASN A 155 -7.88 17.82 18.33
C ASN A 155 -8.70 16.56 17.97
N PRO A 156 -9.78 16.71 17.18
CA PRO A 156 -10.59 15.58 16.79
C PRO A 156 -9.81 14.60 15.91
N ILE A 157 -9.87 13.31 16.23
CA ILE A 157 -9.24 12.26 15.44
C ILE A 157 -10.21 11.86 14.33
N ALA A 158 -10.24 12.63 13.24
CA ALA A 158 -11.17 12.40 12.13
C ALA A 158 -10.60 12.87 10.80
N VAL A 159 -10.82 12.05 9.75
CA VAL A 159 -10.65 12.47 8.35
C VAL A 159 -11.76 13.43 7.99
N ALA A 160 -11.41 14.67 7.60
CA ALA A 160 -12.41 15.71 7.33
C ALA A 160 -11.99 16.75 6.28
N LYS A 161 -10.80 16.61 5.68
CA LYS A 161 -10.27 17.55 4.69
C LYS A 161 -9.80 16.81 3.44
N PRO A 162 -10.14 17.30 2.23
CA PRO A 162 -9.56 16.74 1.03
C PRO A 162 -8.10 17.21 0.91
N GLY A 163 -7.22 16.28 0.54
CA GLY A 163 -5.91 16.57 -0.01
C GLY A 163 -6.01 17.04 -1.46
N TYR A 164 -4.89 17.48 -2.01
CA TYR A 164 -4.80 18.01 -3.37
C TYR A 164 -5.32 17.01 -4.42
N GLN A 165 -4.99 15.73 -4.23
CA GLN A 165 -5.37 14.65 -5.13
C GLN A 165 -6.86 14.33 -5.12
N ALA A 166 -7.60 14.67 -4.05
CA ALA A 166 -9.00 14.28 -3.92
C ALA A 166 -9.85 14.84 -5.06
N ALA A 167 -9.63 16.08 -5.48
CA ALA A 167 -10.38 16.68 -6.58
C ALA A 167 -10.20 15.91 -7.90
N LEU A 168 -9.01 15.34 -8.13
CA LEU A 168 -8.73 14.48 -9.27
C LEU A 168 -9.43 13.14 -9.13
N VAL A 169 -9.21 12.43 -8.03
CA VAL A 169 -9.80 11.10 -7.84
C VAL A 169 -11.33 11.16 -7.84
N LYS A 170 -11.93 12.26 -7.36
CA LYS A 170 -13.38 12.50 -7.42
C LYS A 170 -13.94 12.51 -8.85
N ARG A 171 -13.17 12.93 -9.85
CA ARG A 171 -13.59 12.85 -11.27
C ARG A 171 -13.69 11.41 -11.76
N HIS A 172 -12.95 10.50 -11.14
CA HIS A 172 -12.86 9.09 -11.52
C HIS A 172 -13.67 8.18 -10.60
N LEU A 173 -14.57 8.70 -9.75
CA LEU A 173 -15.33 7.85 -8.81
C LEU A 173 -16.46 7.05 -9.48
N ASP A 174 -17.07 7.58 -10.55
CA ASP A 174 -18.23 6.98 -11.22
C ASP A 174 -17.83 6.26 -12.51
N VAL A 175 -17.15 5.11 -12.34
CA VAL A 175 -16.69 4.27 -13.46
C VAL A 175 -17.57 3.02 -13.54
N PRO A 176 -18.35 2.82 -14.63
CA PRO A 176 -19.25 1.68 -14.74
C PRO A 176 -18.56 0.33 -14.51
N GLY A 177 -19.05 -0.43 -13.53
CA GLY A 177 -18.53 -1.76 -13.19
C GLY A 177 -17.19 -1.78 -12.43
N ALA A 178 -16.64 -0.62 -12.10
CA ALA A 178 -15.40 -0.49 -11.35
C ALA A 178 -15.59 0.22 -10.01
N TRP A 179 -14.98 -0.31 -8.96
CA TRP A 179 -14.95 0.38 -7.67
C TRP A 179 -13.75 1.33 -7.57
N ARG A 180 -14.00 2.46 -6.94
CA ARG A 180 -13.02 3.50 -6.66
C ARG A 180 -13.09 3.86 -5.18
N GLY A 181 -11.93 4.00 -4.56
CA GLY A 181 -11.88 4.46 -3.19
C GLY A 181 -10.48 4.59 -2.64
N VAL A 182 -10.33 4.30 -1.35
CA VAL A 182 -9.13 4.68 -0.60
C VAL A 182 -8.72 3.62 0.40
N ASN A 183 -7.41 3.50 0.61
CA ASN A 183 -6.85 2.78 1.75
C ASN A 183 -7.10 3.58 3.03
N PHE A 184 -7.69 2.93 4.03
CA PHE A 184 -7.78 3.51 5.37
C PHE A 184 -6.70 2.89 6.25
N SER A 185 -5.70 3.69 6.57
CA SER A 185 -4.56 3.27 7.37
C SER A 185 -4.81 3.39 8.86
N GLY A 186 -4.44 2.32 9.57
CA GLY A 186 -4.55 2.23 11.02
C GLY A 186 -4.36 0.80 11.51
N GLY A 187 -5.23 -0.13 11.09
CA GLY A 187 -5.28 -1.49 11.66
C GLY A 187 -4.02 -2.32 11.36
N GLN A 188 -3.40 -2.03 10.21
CA GLN A 188 -2.15 -2.60 9.78
C GLN A 188 -0.91 -1.95 10.38
N ARG A 189 -1.03 -0.74 10.98
CA ARG A 189 0.12 0.09 11.35
C ARG A 189 1.08 -0.70 12.23
N TRP A 190 2.36 -0.62 11.95
CA TRP A 190 3.39 -1.37 12.66
C TRP A 190 4.69 -0.57 12.67
N GLU A 191 5.60 -0.99 13.54
CA GLU A 191 6.97 -0.51 13.57
C GLU A 191 7.85 -1.75 13.55
N GLU A 192 8.84 -1.76 12.65
CA GLU A 192 9.72 -2.91 12.45
C GLU A 192 10.56 -3.18 13.70
N GLY A 193 10.59 -4.44 14.12
CA GLY A 193 11.30 -4.84 15.35
C GLY A 193 10.55 -4.54 16.65
N THR A 194 9.50 -3.72 16.63
CA THR A 194 8.71 -3.37 17.83
C THR A 194 7.50 -4.30 18.01
N HIS A 195 6.76 -4.56 16.94
CA HIS A 195 5.46 -5.25 17.02
C HIS A 195 5.50 -6.71 16.57
N SER A 196 4.82 -7.60 17.31
CA SER A 196 4.76 -9.04 17.03
C SER A 196 3.50 -9.68 17.62
N ASN A 197 3.35 -11.00 17.46
CA ASN A 197 2.26 -11.75 18.09
C ASN A 197 2.22 -11.69 19.64
N ARG A 198 3.35 -11.44 20.30
CA ARG A 198 3.39 -11.26 21.78
C ARG A 198 3.43 -9.79 22.20
N ALA A 199 3.84 -8.90 21.30
CA ALA A 199 3.81 -7.46 21.48
C ALA A 199 2.92 -6.84 20.39
N PRO A 200 1.59 -7.02 20.45
CA PRO A 200 0.69 -6.61 19.37
C PRO A 200 0.51 -5.09 19.26
N GLY A 201 1.05 -4.32 20.20
CA GLY A 201 0.77 -2.89 20.37
C GLY A 201 -0.54 -2.65 21.10
N VAL A 202 -0.75 -1.39 21.48
CA VAL A 202 -1.92 -0.86 22.18
C VAL A 202 -2.88 -0.25 21.16
N TYR A 203 -4.12 -0.74 21.16
CA TYR A 203 -5.17 -0.18 20.31
C TYR A 203 -5.54 1.22 20.78
N GLY A 204 -5.65 2.17 19.85
CA GLY A 204 -5.86 3.58 20.14
C GLY A 204 -4.56 4.37 20.33
N GLU A 205 -3.39 3.73 20.27
CA GLU A 205 -2.07 4.38 20.35
C GLU A 205 -1.21 3.91 19.16
N ASP A 206 -0.87 2.62 19.13
CA ASP A 206 -0.02 2.02 18.11
C ASP A 206 -0.78 1.69 16.84
N TYR A 207 -2.07 1.36 16.95
CA TYR A 207 -2.94 1.08 15.81
C TYR A 207 -4.38 1.41 16.16
N TRP A 208 -5.18 1.71 15.15
CA TRP A 208 -6.59 2.02 15.28
C TRP A 208 -7.36 1.45 14.10
N TYR A 209 -8.67 1.38 14.25
CA TYR A 209 -9.57 1.29 13.11
C TYR A 209 -10.35 2.60 13.08
N PRO A 210 -10.88 3.00 11.91
CA PRO A 210 -11.82 4.10 11.76
C PRO A 210 -12.77 4.19 12.94
N THR A 211 -12.61 5.25 13.74
CA THR A 211 -13.37 5.41 14.98
C THR A 211 -14.77 5.93 14.64
N VAL A 212 -15.78 5.41 15.34
CA VAL A 212 -16.97 6.23 15.57
C VAL A 212 -16.53 7.26 16.58
N ASN A 213 -16.77 8.53 16.29
CA ASN A 213 -16.65 9.63 17.23
C ASN A 213 -16.94 9.14 18.67
N PRO A 214 -15.99 9.21 19.63
CA PRO A 214 -16.15 8.62 20.96
C PRO A 214 -17.24 9.29 21.81
N THR A 215 -17.80 10.40 21.35
CA THR A 215 -18.94 11.11 21.96
C THR A 215 -20.14 11.14 21.02
N PRO A 216 -21.10 10.19 21.14
CA PRO A 216 -22.37 10.23 20.42
C PRO A 216 -23.23 11.47 20.73
N SER A 217 -22.91 12.22 21.78
CA SER A 217 -23.65 13.40 22.25
C SER A 217 -23.10 14.74 21.79
N ASP A 218 -22.01 14.78 21.01
CA ASP A 218 -21.48 16.04 20.46
C ASP A 218 -21.30 15.98 18.93
N PRO A 219 -22.38 16.30 18.17
CA PRO A 219 -22.33 16.43 16.72
C PRO A 219 -21.69 17.74 16.23
N ALA A 220 -21.16 18.61 17.10
CA ALA A 220 -20.67 19.94 16.70
C ALA A 220 -19.24 19.96 16.14
N VAL A 221 -18.50 18.85 16.15
CA VAL A 221 -17.24 18.74 15.42
C VAL A 221 -17.54 18.20 14.02
N ASN A 222 -17.68 19.10 13.03
CA ASN A 222 -18.01 18.80 11.63
C ASN A 222 -19.36 18.07 11.40
N GLY A 223 -20.44 18.51 12.06
CA GLY A 223 -21.80 18.06 11.74
C GLY A 223 -22.11 16.58 12.04
N GLY A 224 -21.35 15.95 12.95
CA GLY A 224 -21.62 14.58 13.43
C GLY A 224 -21.15 13.44 12.53
N MET A 225 -20.40 13.73 11.47
CA MET A 225 -19.90 12.70 10.54
C MET A 225 -18.61 12.06 11.07
N ASN A 226 -18.61 10.73 11.24
CA ASN A 226 -17.36 9.97 11.44
C ASN A 226 -16.53 9.95 10.14
N SER A 227 -15.26 9.54 10.20
CA SER A 227 -14.34 9.55 9.04
C SER A 227 -14.92 8.82 7.81
N PHE A 228 -15.69 7.74 8.01
CA PHE A 228 -16.39 7.04 6.94
C PHE A 228 -17.56 7.82 6.35
N GLY A 229 -18.33 8.51 7.17
CA GLY A 229 -19.39 9.42 6.71
C GLY A 229 -18.80 10.50 5.83
N TYR A 230 -17.70 11.12 6.26
CA TYR A 230 -16.99 12.12 5.46
C TYR A 230 -16.52 11.55 4.11
N LEU A 231 -15.82 10.40 4.10
CA LEU A 231 -15.42 9.75 2.85
C LEU A 231 -16.62 9.46 1.93
N ARG A 232 -17.75 9.01 2.49
CA ARG A 232 -18.97 8.79 1.70
C ARG A 232 -19.51 10.09 1.10
N SER A 233 -19.52 11.20 1.86
CA SER A 233 -19.93 12.51 1.34
C SER A 233 -19.01 13.04 0.25
N GLU A 234 -17.75 12.63 0.27
CA GLU A 234 -16.77 12.91 -0.78
C GLU A 234 -16.94 12.00 -2.01
N GLY A 235 -17.92 11.09 -1.99
CA GLY A 235 -18.28 10.20 -3.09
C GLY A 235 -17.58 8.84 -3.06
N VAL A 236 -16.71 8.57 -2.08
CA VAL A 236 -16.00 7.28 -1.97
C VAL A 236 -16.99 6.13 -1.84
N GLY A 237 -16.79 5.06 -2.61
CA GLY A 237 -17.64 3.87 -2.59
C GLY A 237 -17.05 2.68 -1.83
N ILE A 238 -15.72 2.53 -1.85
CA ILE A 238 -15.00 1.44 -1.16
C ILE A 238 -13.89 1.97 -0.26
N VAL A 239 -13.63 1.26 0.83
CA VAL A 239 -12.45 1.47 1.68
C VAL A 239 -11.68 0.16 1.83
N ARG A 240 -10.35 0.21 1.65
CA ARG A 240 -9.45 -0.90 1.94
C ARG A 240 -8.90 -0.77 3.35
N ILE A 241 -9.24 -1.74 4.20
CA ILE A 241 -8.89 -1.75 5.62
C ILE A 241 -7.85 -2.84 5.85
N GLY A 242 -6.61 -2.40 6.09
CA GLY A 242 -5.52 -3.29 6.46
C GLY A 242 -5.65 -3.80 7.90
N PHE A 243 -5.30 -5.06 8.12
CA PHE A 243 -5.13 -5.66 9.44
C PHE A 243 -3.85 -6.49 9.49
N ARG A 244 -3.34 -6.75 10.70
CA ARG A 244 -2.19 -7.64 10.92
C ARG A 244 -2.63 -9.03 11.32
N TRP A 245 -2.09 -10.04 10.64
CA TRP A 245 -2.30 -11.45 10.93
C TRP A 245 -1.96 -11.76 12.40
N GLU A 246 -0.80 -11.33 12.90
CA GLU A 246 -0.38 -11.60 14.28
C GLU A 246 -1.22 -10.92 15.36
N ARG A 247 -1.93 -9.83 15.04
CA ARG A 247 -2.90 -9.21 15.97
C ARG A 247 -4.20 -9.99 15.99
N LEU A 248 -4.68 -10.37 14.81
CA LEU A 248 -5.98 -10.99 14.62
C LEU A 248 -5.97 -12.49 14.97
N GLN A 249 -4.85 -13.18 14.75
CA GLN A 249 -4.61 -14.58 15.12
C GLN A 249 -3.23 -14.70 15.82
N PRO A 250 -3.15 -14.47 17.15
CA PRO A 250 -1.87 -14.42 17.89
C PRO A 250 -1.12 -15.76 17.98
N VAL A 251 -1.82 -16.86 17.74
CA VAL A 251 -1.24 -18.21 17.64
C VAL A 251 -1.59 -18.76 16.26
N LEU A 252 -0.58 -19.00 15.43
CA LEU A 252 -0.75 -19.59 14.10
C LEU A 252 -1.61 -20.87 14.16
N GLY A 253 -2.64 -20.96 13.32
CA GLY A 253 -3.60 -22.08 13.31
C GLY A 253 -4.62 -22.07 14.47
N GLY A 254 -4.42 -21.22 15.48
CA GLY A 254 -5.30 -21.05 16.63
C GLY A 254 -6.54 -20.20 16.35
N GLY A 255 -7.33 -19.90 17.38
CA GLY A 255 -8.50 -19.03 17.25
C GLY A 255 -8.14 -17.58 16.89
N LEU A 256 -9.09 -16.87 16.27
CA LEU A 256 -8.99 -15.41 16.13
C LEU A 256 -9.13 -14.75 17.51
N LYS A 257 -8.34 -13.73 17.80
CA LYS A 257 -8.39 -12.98 19.06
C LYS A 257 -9.73 -12.24 19.15
N THR A 258 -10.58 -12.63 20.11
CA THR A 258 -11.94 -12.11 20.27
C THR A 258 -12.02 -10.59 20.27
N ALA A 259 -11.18 -9.93 21.07
CA ALA A 259 -11.17 -8.47 21.17
C ALA A 259 -10.77 -7.78 19.85
N GLU A 260 -9.80 -8.35 19.12
CA GLU A 260 -9.34 -7.76 17.86
C GLU A 260 -10.34 -7.99 16.72
N LEU A 261 -10.91 -9.19 16.64
CA LEU A 261 -11.99 -9.49 15.72
C LEU A 261 -13.21 -8.59 15.97
N ALA A 262 -13.55 -8.30 17.23
CA ALA A 262 -14.65 -7.40 17.56
C ALA A 262 -14.39 -5.96 17.08
N ARG A 263 -13.14 -5.47 17.12
CA ARG A 263 -12.75 -4.16 16.59
C ARG A 263 -12.87 -4.12 15.07
N LEU A 264 -12.33 -5.12 14.37
CA LEU A 264 -12.43 -5.22 12.91
C LEU A 264 -13.90 -5.28 12.46
N LYS A 265 -14.71 -6.14 13.10
CA LYS A 265 -16.16 -6.22 12.82
C LYS A 265 -16.90 -4.91 13.10
N ARG A 266 -16.51 -4.16 14.14
CA ARG A 266 -17.08 -2.85 14.43
C ARG A 266 -16.75 -1.87 13.30
N SER A 267 -15.51 -1.84 12.84
CA SER A 267 -15.09 -1.03 11.70
C SER A 267 -15.90 -1.34 10.43
N VAL A 268 -16.05 -2.63 10.09
CA VAL A 268 -16.89 -3.08 8.96
C VAL A 268 -18.32 -2.58 9.10
N ARG A 269 -18.95 -2.76 10.27
CA ARG A 269 -20.32 -2.25 10.50
C ARG A 269 -20.42 -0.73 10.35
N ASN A 270 -19.42 0.01 10.82
CA ASN A 270 -19.40 1.46 10.69
C ASN A 270 -19.29 1.90 9.23
N ALA A 271 -18.45 1.22 8.43
CA ALA A 271 -18.34 1.47 7.00
C ALA A 271 -19.69 1.22 6.30
N GLY A 272 -20.33 0.08 6.60
CA GLY A 272 -21.64 -0.26 6.05
C GLY A 272 -22.74 0.74 6.44
N ALA A 273 -22.74 1.20 7.69
CA ALA A 273 -23.67 2.23 8.18
C ALA A 273 -23.46 3.59 7.48
N ALA A 274 -22.23 3.92 7.09
CA ALA A 274 -21.91 5.08 6.27
C ALA A 274 -22.19 4.85 4.76
N GLY A 275 -22.67 3.67 4.36
CA GLY A 275 -22.93 3.35 2.94
C GLY A 275 -21.68 3.01 2.13
N LEU A 276 -20.57 2.69 2.78
CA LEU A 276 -19.32 2.23 2.14
C LEU A 276 -19.29 0.70 2.03
N LYS A 277 -18.48 0.20 1.10
CA LYS A 277 -18.07 -1.20 1.01
C LYS A 277 -16.63 -1.39 1.47
N VAL A 278 -16.28 -2.60 1.89
CA VAL A 278 -14.98 -2.89 2.52
C VAL A 278 -14.19 -3.94 1.73
N VAL A 279 -12.92 -3.63 1.52
CA VAL A 279 -11.86 -4.59 1.19
C VAL A 279 -11.09 -4.90 2.48
N LEU A 280 -11.03 -6.17 2.88
CA LEU A 280 -10.21 -6.60 4.03
C LEU A 280 -8.84 -7.05 3.53
N ASP A 281 -7.78 -6.37 3.98
CA ASP A 281 -6.41 -6.63 3.54
C ASP A 281 -5.54 -7.22 4.67
N CYS A 282 -5.00 -8.41 4.42
CA CYS A 282 -4.00 -9.03 5.30
C CYS A 282 -2.62 -8.41 5.03
N HIS A 283 -2.26 -7.41 5.83
CA HIS A 283 -1.15 -6.51 5.54
C HIS A 283 0.20 -7.02 6.07
N ASN A 284 0.63 -8.17 5.55
CA ASN A 284 1.63 -9.03 6.20
C ASN A 284 2.89 -9.36 5.38
N TYR A 285 2.97 -8.89 4.12
CA TYR A 285 4.18 -8.97 3.30
C TYR A 285 4.73 -10.39 3.14
N GLY A 286 3.82 -11.35 3.00
CA GLY A 286 4.14 -12.77 2.87
C GLY A 286 4.64 -13.45 4.15
N GLY A 287 4.54 -12.88 5.36
CA GLY A 287 5.01 -13.57 6.57
C GLY A 287 4.26 -13.20 7.85
N TYR A 288 4.69 -13.79 8.96
CA TYR A 288 4.05 -13.66 10.26
C TYR A 288 5.07 -13.24 11.33
N TRP A 289 4.79 -12.17 12.07
CA TRP A 289 5.74 -11.65 13.05
C TRP A 289 5.60 -12.34 14.40
N THR A 290 6.70 -12.91 14.90
CA THR A 290 6.78 -13.56 16.21
C THR A 290 7.81 -12.90 17.09
N ALA A 291 7.56 -12.90 18.40
CA ALA A 291 8.53 -12.38 19.38
C ALA A 291 9.78 -13.27 19.56
N ALA A 292 9.92 -14.36 18.81
CA ALA A 292 11.04 -15.30 19.00
C ALA A 292 12.34 -14.72 18.42
N ILE A 293 13.25 -14.35 19.33
CA ILE A 293 14.66 -14.04 19.08
C ILE A 293 15.29 -15.12 18.18
N GLY A 294 16.00 -14.71 17.12
CA GLY A 294 16.82 -15.59 16.28
C GLY A 294 16.18 -16.04 14.96
N GLY A 295 15.52 -15.15 14.22
CA GLY A 295 15.43 -15.33 12.75
C GLY A 295 16.84 -15.32 12.16
N HIS A 296 17.09 -16.08 11.10
CA HIS A 296 18.42 -16.15 10.43
C HIS A 296 18.92 -14.79 9.87
N ASP A 297 18.18 -13.69 10.12
CA ASP A 297 18.49 -12.30 9.78
C ASP A 297 18.26 -11.29 10.94
N GLY A 298 17.92 -11.74 12.15
CA GLY A 298 17.68 -10.87 13.31
C GLY A 298 16.31 -10.16 13.36
N THR A 299 15.35 -10.46 12.47
CA THR A 299 14.11 -9.65 12.34
C THR A 299 12.90 -10.11 13.15
N GLY A 300 12.77 -11.40 13.50
CA GLY A 300 11.55 -11.90 14.18
C GLY A 300 10.36 -12.15 13.24
N LYS A 301 10.51 -12.03 11.92
CA LYS A 301 9.49 -12.44 10.93
C LYS A 301 9.65 -13.91 10.53
N GLN A 302 8.57 -14.68 10.56
CA GLN A 302 8.49 -16.03 9.99
C GLN A 302 7.96 -15.97 8.56
N ALA A 303 8.82 -16.27 7.60
CA ALA A 303 8.44 -16.34 6.20
C ALA A 303 7.33 -17.39 5.97
N LEU A 304 6.31 -17.08 5.17
CA LEU A 304 5.28 -18.03 4.78
C LEU A 304 5.88 -19.18 3.98
N ASN A 305 5.32 -20.38 4.15
CA ASN A 305 5.84 -21.64 3.65
C ASN A 305 7.16 -22.09 4.32
N SER A 306 7.54 -21.48 5.44
CA SER A 306 8.59 -22.01 6.32
C SER A 306 8.02 -23.06 7.28
N PRO A 307 8.87 -23.89 7.94
CA PRO A 307 8.41 -24.83 8.98
C PRO A 307 7.67 -24.16 10.14
N ARG A 308 7.98 -22.89 10.44
CA ARG A 308 7.36 -22.12 11.56
C ARG A 308 6.14 -21.30 11.12
N CYS A 309 5.93 -21.09 9.82
CA CYS A 309 4.76 -20.43 9.26
C CYS A 309 4.35 -21.15 7.96
N THR A 310 3.57 -22.22 8.10
CA THR A 310 3.21 -23.10 6.99
C THR A 310 2.08 -22.54 6.14
N VAL A 311 1.91 -23.08 4.93
CA VAL A 311 0.74 -22.79 4.08
C VAL A 311 -0.57 -23.12 4.80
N GLY A 312 -0.58 -24.15 5.64
CA GLY A 312 -1.74 -24.54 6.44
C GLY A 312 -2.21 -23.45 7.40
N HIS A 313 -1.28 -22.69 7.99
CA HIS A 313 -1.63 -21.58 8.88
C HIS A 313 -2.32 -20.44 8.13
N PHE A 314 -1.82 -20.09 6.94
CA PHE A 314 -2.42 -19.03 6.14
C PHE A 314 -3.80 -19.41 5.60
N ARG A 315 -3.97 -20.68 5.18
CA ARG A 315 -5.27 -21.26 4.84
C ARG A 315 -6.23 -21.21 6.04
N ASP A 316 -5.75 -21.54 7.24
CA ASP A 316 -6.56 -21.48 8.46
C ASP A 316 -7.06 -20.06 8.77
N LEU A 317 -6.19 -19.05 8.71
CA LEU A 317 -6.58 -17.64 8.85
C LEU A 317 -7.76 -17.29 7.92
N TRP A 318 -7.62 -17.56 6.62
CA TRP A 318 -8.62 -17.18 5.64
C TRP A 318 -9.91 -18.00 5.73
N LYS A 319 -9.86 -19.28 6.12
CA LYS A 319 -11.07 -20.05 6.44
C LYS A 319 -11.83 -19.45 7.62
N ARG A 320 -11.12 -18.98 8.66
CA ARG A 320 -11.74 -18.33 9.82
C ARG A 320 -12.32 -16.97 9.46
N LEU A 321 -11.61 -16.15 8.69
CA LEU A 321 -12.11 -14.87 8.19
C LEU A 321 -13.35 -15.04 7.32
N SER A 322 -13.33 -15.98 6.37
CA SER A 322 -14.49 -16.33 5.56
C SER A 322 -15.69 -16.76 6.43
N ALA A 323 -15.46 -17.52 7.49
CA ALA A 323 -16.52 -17.87 8.44
C ALA A 323 -17.12 -16.67 9.20
N GLN A 324 -16.36 -15.58 9.37
CA GLN A 324 -16.81 -14.38 10.09
C GLN A 324 -17.48 -13.35 9.19
N PHE A 325 -17.09 -13.28 7.91
CA PHE A 325 -17.47 -12.19 7.00
C PHE A 325 -18.15 -12.64 5.70
N GLY A 326 -18.19 -13.94 5.39
CA GLY A 326 -18.71 -14.44 4.11
C GLY A 326 -20.20 -14.19 3.85
N SER A 327 -20.96 -13.82 4.88
CA SER A 327 -22.36 -13.39 4.78
C SER A 327 -22.56 -11.89 5.03
N ASP A 328 -21.50 -11.13 5.31
CA ASP A 328 -21.59 -9.68 5.52
C ASP A 328 -21.55 -8.95 4.17
N PRO A 329 -22.65 -8.31 3.74
CA PRO A 329 -22.72 -7.65 2.43
C PRO A 329 -21.86 -6.38 2.36
N THR A 330 -21.28 -5.95 3.49
CA THR A 330 -20.35 -4.82 3.54
C THR A 330 -18.96 -5.23 3.08
N VAL A 331 -18.53 -6.46 3.39
CA VAL A 331 -17.22 -6.98 2.97
C VAL A 331 -17.34 -7.56 1.57
N ILE A 332 -16.84 -6.83 0.57
CA ILE A 332 -16.97 -7.23 -0.83
C ILE A 332 -15.72 -7.90 -1.39
N VAL A 333 -14.57 -7.71 -0.73
CA VAL A 333 -13.28 -8.28 -1.13
C VAL A 333 -12.47 -8.78 0.06
N TYR A 334 -11.89 -9.96 -0.10
CA TYR A 334 -10.76 -10.46 0.67
C TYR A 334 -9.48 -10.23 -0.13
N ASP A 335 -8.66 -9.26 0.27
CA ASP A 335 -7.33 -9.04 -0.28
C ASP A 335 -6.34 -9.91 0.49
N LEU A 336 -5.88 -10.98 -0.17
CA LEU A 336 -5.30 -12.13 0.53
C LEU A 336 -4.02 -11.79 1.28
N MET A 337 -3.20 -10.90 0.73
CA MET A 337 -1.89 -10.55 1.27
C MET A 337 -1.38 -9.27 0.63
N ASN A 338 -1.12 -8.25 1.43
CA ASN A 338 -0.38 -7.09 0.98
C ASN A 338 1.05 -7.49 0.60
N GLU A 339 1.49 -7.09 -0.60
CA GLU A 339 2.87 -7.13 -1.07
C GLU A 339 3.68 -8.37 -0.64
N PRO A 340 3.35 -9.58 -1.14
CA PRO A 340 4.08 -10.79 -0.84
C PRO A 340 5.50 -10.71 -1.42
N ASN A 341 6.43 -10.04 -0.72
CA ASN A 341 7.85 -9.89 -1.09
C ASN A 341 8.77 -9.43 0.06
N GLY A 342 8.25 -8.77 1.10
CA GLY A 342 9.09 -8.07 2.09
C GLY A 342 10.13 -8.98 2.73
N LYS A 343 11.41 -8.78 2.35
CA LYS A 343 12.62 -9.47 2.84
C LYS A 343 12.50 -10.99 2.87
N LYS A 344 12.37 -11.65 1.70
CA LYS A 344 12.20 -13.12 1.60
C LYS A 344 10.96 -13.61 2.34
N GLY A 345 9.86 -12.85 2.24
CA GLY A 345 8.60 -13.14 2.92
C GLY A 345 8.08 -14.56 2.64
N ILE A 346 8.27 -15.10 1.44
CA ILE A 346 7.84 -16.46 1.09
C ILE A 346 9.05 -17.37 0.87
N VAL A 347 9.09 -18.53 1.53
CA VAL A 347 10.07 -19.58 1.26
C VAL A 347 9.65 -20.33 -0.02
N PRO A 348 10.50 -20.39 -1.06
CA PRO A 348 10.15 -21.13 -2.28
C PRO A 348 10.07 -22.64 -2.00
N ALA A 349 9.08 -23.30 -2.60
CA ALA A 349 9.03 -24.76 -2.63
C ALA A 349 10.22 -25.32 -3.46
N ARG A 350 10.63 -26.56 -3.18
CA ARG A 350 11.76 -27.20 -3.87
C ARG A 350 11.55 -27.18 -5.40
N GLY A 351 12.52 -26.59 -6.11
CA GLY A 351 12.49 -26.49 -7.57
C GLY A 351 11.47 -25.48 -8.13
N LYS A 352 10.96 -24.57 -7.31
CA LYS A 352 10.02 -23.51 -7.70
C LYS A 352 10.56 -22.13 -7.38
N THR A 353 10.12 -21.12 -8.13
CA THR A 353 10.34 -19.72 -7.76
C THR A 353 9.40 -19.32 -6.61
N GLN A 354 9.66 -18.17 -5.99
CA GLN A 354 8.75 -17.62 -4.98
C GLN A 354 7.37 -17.28 -5.59
N GLY A 355 7.34 -16.73 -6.80
CA GLY A 355 6.10 -16.50 -7.57
C GLY A 355 5.30 -17.78 -7.76
N GLN A 356 5.91 -18.84 -8.28
CA GLN A 356 5.24 -20.15 -8.46
C GLN A 356 4.74 -20.76 -7.14
N THR A 357 5.49 -20.55 -6.05
CA THR A 357 5.09 -21.00 -4.72
C THR A 357 3.86 -20.21 -4.24
N TRP A 358 3.86 -18.90 -4.45
CA TRP A 358 2.73 -18.02 -4.13
C TRP A 358 1.47 -18.36 -4.93
N GLU A 359 1.61 -18.72 -6.20
CA GLU A 359 0.50 -19.21 -7.02
C GLU A 359 -0.17 -20.44 -6.40
N ALA A 360 0.63 -21.42 -5.95
CA ALA A 360 0.12 -22.66 -5.34
C ALA A 360 -0.57 -22.39 -3.98
N ILE A 361 0.00 -21.48 -3.19
CA ILE A 361 -0.57 -21.06 -1.90
C ILE A 361 -1.94 -20.42 -2.12
N THR A 362 -2.03 -19.42 -3.00
CA THR A 362 -3.27 -18.68 -3.26
C THR A 362 -4.35 -19.54 -3.90
N ARG A 363 -4.01 -20.46 -4.81
CA ARG A 363 -4.94 -21.48 -5.31
C ARG A 363 -5.57 -22.29 -4.17
N SER A 364 -4.77 -22.68 -3.18
CA SER A 364 -5.26 -23.45 -2.04
C SER A 364 -6.19 -22.64 -1.13
N VAL A 365 -5.89 -21.36 -0.89
CA VAL A 365 -6.75 -20.45 -0.11
C VAL A 365 -8.06 -20.17 -0.85
N VAL A 366 -8.00 -19.88 -2.15
CA VAL A 366 -9.19 -19.68 -2.99
C VAL A 366 -10.08 -20.92 -2.98
N SER A 367 -9.49 -22.11 -3.13
CA SER A 367 -10.22 -23.38 -3.05
C SER A 367 -10.90 -23.57 -1.70
N ASP A 368 -10.21 -23.31 -0.59
CA ASP A 368 -10.78 -23.43 0.76
C ASP A 368 -11.95 -22.46 1.00
N ILE A 369 -11.84 -21.21 0.56
CA ILE A 369 -12.91 -20.22 0.69
C ILE A 369 -14.12 -20.65 -0.16
N ARG A 370 -13.90 -21.02 -1.43
CA ARG A 370 -14.98 -21.41 -2.36
C ARG A 370 -15.64 -22.73 -1.95
N GLY A 371 -14.89 -23.67 -1.42
CA GLY A 371 -15.40 -24.95 -0.89
C GLY A 371 -16.36 -24.78 0.29
N ARG A 372 -16.33 -23.63 0.98
CA ARG A 372 -17.27 -23.26 2.05
C ARG A 372 -18.55 -22.60 1.52
N GLY A 373 -18.67 -22.43 0.20
CA GLY A 373 -19.79 -21.71 -0.43
C GLY A 373 -19.67 -20.19 -0.40
N ASP A 374 -18.60 -19.63 0.16
CA ASP A 374 -18.37 -18.19 0.23
C ASP A 374 -18.12 -17.62 -1.18
N ARG A 375 -18.88 -16.59 -1.55
CA ARG A 375 -18.87 -15.94 -2.88
C ARG A 375 -18.25 -14.55 -2.88
N THR A 376 -17.74 -14.07 -1.75
CA THR A 376 -17.04 -12.79 -1.64
C THR A 376 -15.88 -12.73 -2.65
N THR A 377 -15.63 -11.57 -3.25
CA THR A 377 -14.53 -11.40 -4.20
C THR A 377 -13.20 -11.69 -3.51
N ILE A 378 -12.29 -12.38 -4.19
CA ILE A 378 -10.95 -12.62 -3.67
C ILE A 378 -9.98 -11.82 -4.54
N ALA A 379 -9.27 -10.86 -3.94
CA ALA A 379 -8.15 -10.20 -4.56
C ALA A 379 -6.87 -11.01 -4.30
N VAL A 380 -6.21 -11.42 -5.37
CA VAL A 380 -5.01 -12.25 -5.37
C VAL A 380 -3.84 -11.39 -5.85
N THR A 381 -2.99 -11.00 -4.93
CA THR A 381 -1.85 -10.10 -5.21
C THR A 381 -0.82 -10.79 -6.09
N THR A 382 -0.26 -10.10 -7.07
CA THR A 382 0.94 -10.58 -7.78
C THR A 382 2.11 -10.68 -6.80
N TYR A 383 3.05 -11.59 -7.04
CA TYR A 383 4.28 -11.62 -6.25
C TYR A 383 5.04 -10.31 -6.48
N ARG A 384 5.49 -9.69 -5.39
CA ARG A 384 5.96 -8.29 -5.31
C ARG A 384 4.94 -7.17 -5.50
N ALA A 385 3.70 -7.48 -5.88
CA ALA A 385 2.60 -6.52 -5.98
C ALA A 385 2.92 -5.28 -6.82
N SER A 386 3.82 -5.37 -7.81
CA SER A 386 4.09 -4.27 -8.73
C SER A 386 3.44 -4.56 -10.08
N VAL A 387 2.93 -3.52 -10.73
CA VAL A 387 2.28 -3.62 -12.04
C VAL A 387 3.26 -4.09 -13.13
N ASP A 388 4.52 -3.71 -13.05
CA ASP A 388 5.57 -3.95 -14.04
C ASP A 388 6.31 -5.29 -13.83
N GLU A 389 6.41 -5.76 -12.58
CA GLU A 389 7.13 -6.99 -12.22
C GLU A 389 6.27 -8.26 -12.35
N CYS A 390 4.96 -8.13 -12.63
CA CYS A 390 4.05 -9.27 -12.71
C CYS A 390 4.47 -10.28 -13.79
N VAL A 391 5.01 -9.81 -14.92
CA VAL A 391 5.50 -10.66 -16.02
C VAL A 391 6.75 -11.45 -15.65
N ASP A 392 7.61 -10.89 -14.80
CA ASP A 392 8.86 -11.53 -14.40
C ASP A 392 8.61 -12.65 -13.38
N HIS A 393 7.63 -12.45 -12.50
CA HIS A 393 7.27 -13.42 -11.46
C HIS A 393 6.18 -14.41 -11.85
N HIS A 394 5.33 -14.04 -12.80
CA HIS A 394 4.21 -14.84 -13.30
C HIS A 394 4.17 -14.85 -14.85
N PRO A 395 5.21 -15.35 -15.54
CA PRO A 395 5.33 -15.25 -17.00
C PRO A 395 4.20 -15.97 -17.77
N ASN A 396 3.53 -16.92 -17.12
CA ASN A 396 2.41 -17.66 -17.71
C ASN A 396 1.08 -16.91 -17.66
N GLY A 397 1.02 -15.75 -17.01
CA GLY A 397 -0.22 -14.99 -16.81
C GLY A 397 -0.96 -15.35 -15.50
N PRO A 398 -2.20 -14.85 -15.36
CA PRO A 398 -3.15 -15.24 -14.32
C PRO A 398 -3.24 -16.76 -14.11
N TRP A 399 -3.21 -17.20 -12.86
CA TRP A 399 -3.03 -18.61 -12.48
C TRP A 399 -4.23 -19.27 -11.80
N ILE A 400 -5.17 -18.49 -11.29
CA ILE A 400 -6.50 -18.93 -10.84
C ILE A 400 -7.39 -19.17 -12.07
N PRO A 401 -7.96 -20.38 -12.23
CA PRO A 401 -8.82 -20.70 -13.38
C PRO A 401 -10.01 -19.74 -13.50
N THR A 402 -10.34 -19.35 -14.74
CA THR A 402 -11.47 -18.46 -15.05
C THR A 402 -12.84 -19.04 -14.66
N SER A 403 -12.94 -20.36 -14.49
CA SER A 403 -14.13 -21.03 -13.96
C SER A 403 -14.40 -20.73 -12.48
N ILE A 404 -13.42 -20.20 -11.74
CA ILE A 404 -13.61 -19.76 -10.37
C ILE A 404 -14.10 -18.30 -10.36
N PRO A 405 -15.36 -18.03 -9.95
CA PRO A 405 -15.92 -16.70 -10.04
C PRO A 405 -15.36 -15.77 -8.96
N ASN A 406 -15.55 -14.47 -9.19
CA ASN A 406 -15.25 -13.38 -8.26
C ASN A 406 -13.78 -13.40 -7.80
N VAL A 407 -12.85 -13.51 -8.73
CA VAL A 407 -11.42 -13.36 -8.48
C VAL A 407 -10.91 -12.13 -9.22
N ARG A 408 -10.08 -11.34 -8.57
CA ARG A 408 -9.35 -10.21 -9.16
C ARG A 408 -7.87 -10.37 -8.85
N TYR A 409 -7.00 -10.01 -9.77
CA TYR A 409 -5.57 -9.88 -9.47
C TYR A 409 -5.28 -8.48 -8.99
N THR A 410 -4.47 -8.36 -7.93
CA THR A 410 -4.10 -7.06 -7.38
C THR A 410 -2.60 -6.77 -7.51
N ALA A 411 -2.28 -5.53 -7.83
CA ALA A 411 -0.95 -4.96 -7.91
C ALA A 411 -1.03 -3.49 -7.48
N HIS A 412 0.11 -2.87 -7.21
CA HIS A 412 0.26 -1.49 -6.76
C HIS A 412 1.14 -0.74 -7.74
N GLN A 413 1.04 0.58 -7.72
CA GLN A 413 1.94 1.45 -8.48
C GLN A 413 2.13 2.78 -7.78
N TYR A 414 3.37 3.22 -7.73
CA TYR A 414 3.75 4.59 -7.37
C TYR A 414 4.65 5.13 -8.47
N PHE A 415 4.79 6.45 -8.55
CA PHE A 415 5.46 7.13 -9.66
C PHE A 415 6.83 7.71 -9.29
N ASP A 416 7.25 7.54 -8.04
CA ASP A 416 8.55 7.98 -7.58
C ASP A 416 9.66 7.02 -7.99
N TYR A 417 10.83 7.59 -8.19
CA TYR A 417 12.04 6.81 -8.20
C TYR A 417 12.33 6.30 -6.80
N TYR A 418 12.50 4.99 -6.71
CA TYR A 418 13.00 4.34 -5.52
C TYR A 418 14.38 3.73 -5.75
N SER A 419 15.36 4.11 -4.91
CA SER A 419 16.63 3.40 -4.78
C SER A 419 16.94 3.08 -3.34
N GLY A 420 16.49 1.91 -2.88
CA GLY A 420 16.76 1.39 -1.54
C GLY A 420 16.49 -0.11 -1.44
N SER A 421 16.81 -0.70 -0.29
CA SER A 421 16.62 -2.14 0.00
C SER A 421 15.31 -2.46 0.74
N GLY A 422 14.41 -1.48 0.88
CA GLY A 422 13.05 -1.66 1.42
C GLY A 422 12.03 -1.73 0.28
N THR A 423 11.07 -2.64 0.37
CA THR A 423 9.98 -2.73 -0.61
C THR A 423 8.93 -1.67 -0.28
N GLY A 424 8.65 -0.75 -1.20
CA GLY A 424 7.55 0.20 -1.10
C GLY A 424 7.87 1.50 -1.83
N GLY A 425 7.27 1.71 -3.00
CA GLY A 425 7.21 3.03 -3.63
C GLY A 425 6.37 3.99 -2.81
N GLY A 426 6.25 5.22 -3.29
CA GLY A 426 5.42 6.26 -2.72
C GLY A 426 6.17 7.22 -1.80
N ASN A 427 7.50 7.20 -1.72
CA ASN A 427 8.31 8.09 -0.87
C ASN A 427 8.54 9.48 -1.50
N TYR A 428 8.50 9.55 -2.83
CA TYR A 428 8.56 10.78 -3.61
C TYR A 428 9.74 11.70 -3.27
N VAL A 429 10.91 11.20 -2.89
CA VAL A 429 12.03 12.02 -2.34
C VAL A 429 12.61 13.12 -3.26
N ARG A 430 12.08 13.29 -4.47
CA ARG A 430 12.49 14.26 -5.49
C ARG A 430 11.33 15.12 -5.96
N SER A 431 11.65 16.23 -6.64
CA SER A 431 10.67 16.98 -7.44
C SER A 431 10.26 16.18 -8.69
N TYR A 432 9.12 16.49 -9.30
CA TYR A 432 8.71 15.89 -10.58
C TYR A 432 9.76 16.10 -11.66
N GLU A 433 10.39 17.28 -11.71
CA GLU A 433 11.40 17.59 -12.71
C GLU A 433 12.62 16.68 -12.57
N ASP A 434 13.06 16.43 -11.32
CA ASP A 434 14.18 15.53 -11.05
C ASP A 434 13.81 14.06 -11.32
N GLU A 435 12.57 13.65 -11.03
CA GLU A 435 12.08 12.30 -11.39
C GLU A 435 12.00 12.12 -12.89
N ASN A 436 11.43 13.10 -13.58
CA ASN A 436 11.36 13.11 -15.02
C ASN A 436 12.76 13.08 -15.66
N ALA A 437 13.69 13.93 -15.20
CA ALA A 437 15.07 13.94 -15.68
C ALA A 437 15.79 12.62 -15.40
N HIS A 438 15.51 11.99 -14.25
CA HIS A 438 16.06 10.69 -13.91
C HIS A 438 15.65 9.61 -14.91
N TYR A 439 14.37 9.53 -15.26
CA TYR A 439 13.87 8.55 -16.21
C TYR A 439 14.24 8.89 -17.66
N ALA A 440 14.25 10.17 -18.03
CA ALA A 440 14.75 10.63 -19.34
C ALA A 440 16.21 10.22 -19.56
N ALA A 441 17.06 10.34 -18.55
CA ALA A 441 18.47 9.90 -18.62
C ALA A 441 18.62 8.38 -18.81
N LYS A 442 17.57 7.59 -18.56
CA LYS A 442 17.50 6.14 -18.81
C LYS A 442 16.86 5.79 -20.16
N GLY A 443 16.47 6.79 -20.95
CA GLY A 443 15.92 6.62 -22.29
C GLY A 443 14.39 6.52 -22.37
N TYR A 444 13.67 7.00 -21.35
CA TYR A 444 12.21 7.23 -21.40
C TYR A 444 11.84 8.60 -21.97
#